data_AF-A0AA39QU62-F1
#
_entry.id   AF-A0AA39QU62-F1
#
_cell.length_a   1.000
_cell.length_b   1.000
_cell.length_c   1.000
_cell.angle_alpha   90.00
_cell.angle_beta   90.00
_cell.angle_gamma   90.00
#
_symmetry.space_group_name_H-M   'P 1'
#
loop_
_entity.id
_entity.type
_entity.pdbx_description
1 polymer ?
#
loop_
_entity_poly.entity_id
_entity_poly.type
_entity_poly.pdbx_seq_one_letter_code
_entity_poly.pdbx_strand_id
1 'polypeptide(L)'
;MSDVIIFAGGIDNTVEAEGMDRMNITWPGNQLELISQLSSLGKPVVVLQMGGGQVDSSSLKNNSNINSLIWGGYPGQSGGQAILDILTGARAPAGRLVTTQYPADYVFEFSQDDMSVRPNSSDGNPGQTYKWYTGTPVYEFGTGLFYTNFSISASPSNTSTTFNISDLLSIADPDYAYTDLVPFFNYTVTVTNTGSVASDYTAILFANTTNAGPAPYPNKWVAGFERLASIAPGASATLTIPVTVGNMVRYAESGDAVLYPGNYELGLNNEREAVVPVELVGGDEVVMHWPIAEQQVPPS
;
A
#
# COMPACT_ATOMS: atom_id res chain seq x y z
N MET A 1 -5.61 -0.61 -40.78
CA MET A 1 -4.48 -0.79 -39.83
C MET A 1 -4.85 -0.07 -38.54
N SER A 2 -4.45 -0.59 -37.37
CA SER A 2 -4.69 0.08 -36.09
C SER A 2 -3.56 1.06 -35.73
N ASP A 3 -3.89 2.13 -35.01
CA ASP A 3 -2.91 3.14 -34.54
C ASP A 3 -2.29 2.75 -33.18
N VAL A 4 -3.04 2.04 -32.34
CA VAL A 4 -2.65 1.62 -30.98
C VAL A 4 -2.95 0.13 -30.81
N ILE A 5 -2.17 -0.56 -29.97
CA ILE A 5 -2.40 -1.94 -29.55
C ILE A 5 -2.82 -1.92 -28.08
N ILE A 6 -3.99 -2.50 -27.78
CA ILE A 6 -4.44 -2.74 -26.41
C ILE A 6 -4.48 -4.25 -26.21
N PHE A 7 -3.63 -4.76 -25.31
CA PHE A 7 -3.64 -6.15 -24.89
C PHE A 7 -4.37 -6.26 -23.56
N ALA A 8 -5.44 -7.04 -23.51
CA ALA A 8 -6.16 -7.35 -22.27
C ALA A 8 -5.93 -8.81 -21.91
N GLY A 9 -5.28 -9.05 -20.77
CA GLY A 9 -4.94 -10.39 -20.30
C GLY A 9 -4.65 -10.39 -18.81
N GLY A 10 -3.88 -11.36 -18.32
CA GLY A 10 -3.61 -11.57 -16.90
C GLY A 10 -4.18 -12.91 -16.43
N ILE A 11 -4.87 -12.90 -15.30
CA ILE A 11 -5.50 -14.08 -14.71
C ILE A 11 -7.01 -13.87 -14.51
N ASP A 12 -7.72 -14.97 -14.32
CA ASP A 12 -9.14 -14.99 -13.97
C ASP A 12 -9.43 -16.18 -13.01
N ASN A 13 -10.71 -16.46 -12.77
CA ASN A 13 -11.14 -17.55 -11.89
C ASN A 13 -10.78 -18.97 -12.38
N THR A 14 -10.27 -19.15 -13.60
CA THR A 14 -9.67 -20.42 -14.03
C THR A 14 -8.27 -20.64 -13.47
N VAL A 15 -7.65 -19.58 -12.94
CA VAL A 15 -6.30 -19.57 -12.36
C VAL A 15 -6.33 -19.35 -10.85
N GLU A 16 -7.23 -18.51 -10.35
CA GLU A 16 -7.39 -18.22 -8.92
C GLU A 16 -8.85 -18.33 -8.46
N ALA A 17 -9.17 -19.29 -7.60
CA ALA A 17 -10.54 -19.47 -7.12
C ALA A 17 -10.58 -20.04 -5.70
N GLU A 18 -11.77 -20.05 -5.11
CA GLU A 18 -12.02 -20.75 -3.86
C GLU A 18 -11.64 -22.23 -3.99
N GLY A 19 -10.82 -22.72 -3.05
CA GLY A 19 -10.29 -24.08 -3.07
C GLY A 19 -9.22 -24.33 -4.14
N MET A 20 -8.72 -23.28 -4.79
CA MET A 20 -7.72 -23.39 -5.86
C MET A 20 -6.69 -22.25 -5.77
N ASP A 21 -5.64 -22.49 -4.99
CA ASP A 21 -4.46 -21.63 -4.96
C ASP A 21 -3.65 -21.75 -6.27
N ARG A 22 -2.97 -20.67 -6.61
CA ARG A 22 -2.01 -20.67 -7.72
C ARG A 22 -0.71 -21.37 -7.29
N MET A 23 -0.12 -22.12 -8.21
CA MET A 23 1.19 -22.76 -8.00
C MET A 23 2.38 -21.86 -8.35
N ASN A 24 2.13 -20.71 -8.97
CA ASN A 24 3.10 -19.66 -9.25
C ASN A 24 2.39 -18.31 -9.40
N ILE A 25 3.16 -17.23 -9.39
CA ILE A 25 2.65 -15.85 -9.55
C ILE A 25 3.13 -15.21 -10.86
N THR A 26 3.30 -16.01 -11.92
CA THR A 26 3.69 -15.53 -13.25
C THR A 26 2.47 -15.32 -14.15
N TRP A 27 2.65 -14.60 -15.26
CA TRP A 27 1.63 -14.54 -16.31
C TRP A 27 1.39 -15.94 -16.90
N PRO A 28 0.13 -16.40 -17.03
CA PRO A 28 -0.13 -17.75 -17.49
C PRO A 28 0.01 -17.91 -19.01
N GLY A 29 0.38 -19.12 -19.43
CA GLY A 29 0.51 -19.49 -20.84
C GLY A 29 1.61 -18.73 -21.56
N ASN A 30 1.33 -18.26 -22.78
CA ASN A 30 2.27 -17.54 -23.63
C ASN A 30 1.91 -16.04 -23.79
N GLN A 31 1.14 -15.48 -22.84
CA GLN A 31 0.71 -14.09 -22.92
C GLN A 31 1.88 -13.10 -23.01
N LEU A 32 2.93 -13.29 -22.21
CA LEU A 32 4.13 -12.46 -22.27
C LEU A 32 4.88 -12.58 -23.61
N GLU A 33 4.88 -13.76 -24.23
CA GLU A 33 5.49 -13.96 -25.55
C GLU A 33 4.72 -13.17 -26.62
N LEU A 34 3.39 -13.23 -26.60
CA LEU A 34 2.55 -12.45 -27.50
C LEU A 34 2.73 -10.94 -27.27
N ILE A 35 2.74 -10.48 -26.01
CA ILE A 35 3.00 -9.06 -25.69
C ILE A 35 4.39 -8.64 -26.22
N SER A 36 5.41 -9.49 -26.07
CA SER A 36 6.75 -9.23 -26.60
C SER A 36 6.72 -9.05 -28.13
N GLN A 37 6.04 -9.94 -28.86
CA GLN A 37 5.89 -9.82 -30.31
C GLN A 37 5.14 -8.54 -30.71
N LEU A 38 4.04 -8.20 -30.01
CA LEU A 38 3.28 -6.98 -30.25
C LEU A 38 4.12 -5.71 -30.02
N SER A 39 4.97 -5.71 -28.99
CA SER A 39 5.88 -4.60 -28.67
C SER A 39 6.92 -4.33 -29.76
N SER A 40 7.22 -5.32 -30.61
CA SER A 40 8.19 -5.18 -31.71
C SER A 40 7.64 -4.48 -32.96
N LEU A 41 6.32 -4.22 -33.01
CA LEU A 41 5.63 -3.68 -34.19
C LEU A 41 5.78 -2.16 -34.38
N GLY A 42 6.50 -1.47 -33.49
CA GLY A 42 6.70 -0.01 -33.58
C GLY A 42 5.43 0.81 -33.36
N LYS A 43 4.44 0.25 -32.63
CA LYS A 43 3.19 0.92 -32.27
C LYS A 43 3.10 1.13 -30.77
N PRO A 44 2.33 2.15 -30.30
CA PRO A 44 2.02 2.27 -28.88
C PRO A 44 1.31 1.01 -28.36
N VAL A 45 1.85 0.42 -27.30
CA VAL A 45 1.29 -0.77 -26.64
C VAL A 45 0.83 -0.42 -25.23
N VAL A 46 -0.45 -0.68 -24.97
CA VAL A 46 -1.05 -0.62 -23.64
C VAL A 46 -1.41 -2.03 -23.19
N VAL A 47 -0.95 -2.43 -22.01
CA VAL A 47 -1.24 -3.73 -21.40
C VAL A 47 -2.21 -3.53 -20.23
N LEU A 48 -3.31 -4.27 -20.24
CA LEU A 48 -4.23 -4.40 -19.11
C LEU A 48 -3.95 -5.75 -18.43
N GLN A 49 -3.41 -5.71 -17.22
CA GLN A 49 -3.26 -6.86 -16.33
C GLN A 49 -4.54 -7.00 -15.50
N MET A 50 -5.37 -7.97 -15.84
CA MET A 50 -6.63 -8.30 -15.18
C MET A 50 -6.42 -9.40 -14.12
N GLY A 51 -7.41 -9.54 -13.23
CA GLY A 51 -7.38 -10.51 -12.13
C GLY A 51 -7.09 -9.88 -10.77
N GLY A 52 -7.37 -10.62 -9.70
CA GLY A 52 -7.23 -10.18 -8.32
C GLY A 52 -5.78 -10.26 -7.85
N GLY A 53 -5.21 -11.45 -7.87
CA GLY A 53 -3.81 -11.70 -7.57
C GLY A 53 -2.88 -10.99 -8.56
N GLN A 54 -1.75 -10.49 -8.06
CA GLN A 54 -0.72 -9.91 -8.92
C GLN A 54 0.03 -11.02 -9.68
N VAL A 55 0.53 -10.68 -10.88
CA VAL A 55 1.46 -11.50 -11.66
C VAL A 55 2.73 -10.72 -11.95
N ASP A 56 3.87 -11.40 -12.01
CA ASP A 56 5.17 -10.77 -12.24
C ASP A 56 5.24 -10.10 -13.63
N SER A 57 5.13 -8.77 -13.65
CA SER A 57 5.25 -7.92 -14.84
C SER A 57 6.63 -7.28 -14.98
N SER A 58 7.68 -7.85 -14.40
CA SER A 58 9.06 -7.32 -14.48
C SER A 58 9.55 -7.17 -15.92
N SER A 59 9.23 -8.13 -16.79
CA SER A 59 9.54 -8.07 -18.22
C SER A 59 8.84 -6.91 -18.93
N LEU A 60 7.61 -6.57 -18.53
CA LEU A 60 6.86 -5.43 -19.05
C LEU A 60 7.42 -4.11 -18.53
N LYS A 61 7.74 -4.05 -17.22
CA LYS A 61 8.35 -2.89 -16.56
C LYS A 61 9.68 -2.48 -17.20
N ASN A 62 10.48 -3.46 -17.63
CA ASN A 62 11.81 -3.24 -18.21
C ASN A 62 11.80 -3.10 -19.75
N ASN A 63 10.65 -3.22 -20.41
CA ASN A 63 10.55 -3.12 -21.87
C ASN A 63 10.06 -1.72 -22.28
N SER A 64 10.96 -0.90 -22.84
CA SER A 64 10.65 0.47 -23.27
C SER A 64 9.63 0.57 -24.43
N ASN A 65 9.32 -0.55 -25.10
CA ASN A 65 8.28 -0.61 -26.13
C ASN A 65 6.88 -0.87 -25.54
N ILE A 66 6.77 -1.11 -24.23
CA ILE A 66 5.49 -1.13 -23.50
C ILE A 66 5.26 0.26 -22.93
N ASN A 67 4.27 0.97 -23.45
CA ASN A 67 4.05 2.38 -23.11
C ASN A 67 3.22 2.57 -21.85
N SER A 68 2.34 1.62 -21.53
CA SER A 68 1.47 1.70 -20.36
C SER A 68 1.07 0.32 -19.86
N LEU A 69 1.01 0.18 -18.54
CA LEU A 69 0.51 -0.99 -17.84
C LEU A 69 -0.57 -0.54 -16.86
N ILE A 70 -1.75 -1.16 -16.92
CA ILE A 70 -2.88 -0.88 -16.03
C ILE A 70 -3.28 -2.18 -15.36
N TRP A 71 -3.35 -2.19 -14.02
CA TRP A 71 -4.00 -3.27 -13.30
C TRP A 71 -5.50 -3.00 -13.19
N GLY A 72 -6.32 -3.86 -13.81
CA GLY A 72 -7.76 -3.66 -13.93
C GLY A 72 -8.61 -4.42 -12.92
N GLY A 73 -8.02 -5.33 -12.14
CA GLY A 73 -8.75 -6.15 -11.17
C GLY A 73 -9.88 -6.97 -11.80
N TYR A 74 -10.99 -7.09 -11.06
CA TYR A 74 -12.29 -7.56 -11.56
C TYR A 74 -13.30 -6.39 -11.57
N PRO A 75 -13.43 -5.65 -12.69
CA PRO A 75 -14.07 -4.33 -12.71
C PRO A 75 -15.62 -4.35 -12.79
N GLY A 76 -16.24 -5.53 -12.63
CA GLY A 76 -17.70 -5.69 -12.57
C GLY A 76 -18.44 -5.37 -13.88
N GLN A 77 -19.77 -5.21 -13.78
CA GLN A 77 -20.68 -5.11 -14.93
C GLN A 77 -20.39 -3.94 -15.89
N SER A 78 -19.81 -2.85 -15.39
CA SER A 78 -19.46 -1.66 -16.17
C SER A 78 -17.97 -1.56 -16.45
N GLY A 79 -17.23 -2.65 -16.24
CA GLY A 79 -15.77 -2.63 -16.27
C GLY A 79 -15.17 -2.26 -17.63
N GLY A 80 -15.78 -2.72 -18.73
CA GLY A 80 -15.36 -2.35 -20.07
C GLY A 80 -15.45 -0.83 -20.32
N GLN A 81 -16.56 -0.21 -19.88
CA GLN A 81 -16.74 1.25 -19.99
C GLN A 81 -15.75 1.99 -19.10
N ALA A 82 -15.56 1.54 -17.85
CA ALA A 82 -14.64 2.17 -16.92
C ALA A 82 -13.20 2.16 -17.45
N ILE A 83 -12.74 1.03 -18.00
CA ILE A 83 -11.42 0.92 -18.62
C ILE A 83 -11.30 1.85 -19.84
N LEU A 84 -12.32 1.88 -20.70
CA LEU A 84 -12.31 2.74 -21.88
C LEU A 84 -12.28 4.24 -21.51
N ASP A 85 -13.03 4.65 -20.49
CA ASP A 85 -13.05 6.03 -20.00
C ASP A 85 -11.69 6.46 -19.46
N ILE A 86 -10.97 5.56 -18.79
CA ILE A 86 -9.58 5.80 -18.38
C ILE A 86 -8.68 5.90 -19.62
N LEU A 87 -8.67 4.89 -20.49
CA LEU A 87 -7.79 4.85 -21.67
C LEU A 87 -7.97 6.06 -22.61
N THR A 88 -9.19 6.57 -22.73
CA THR A 88 -9.51 7.73 -23.59
C THR A 88 -9.30 9.07 -22.88
N GLY A 89 -9.01 9.06 -21.58
CA GLY A 89 -8.88 10.27 -20.76
C GLY A 89 -10.20 10.94 -20.41
N ALA A 90 -11.35 10.30 -20.68
CA ALA A 90 -12.65 10.78 -20.20
C ALA A 90 -12.70 10.81 -18.65
N ARG A 91 -11.93 9.94 -18.01
CA ARG A 91 -11.65 9.94 -16.56
C ARG A 91 -10.15 9.78 -16.33
N ALA A 92 -9.63 10.39 -15.27
CA ALA A 92 -8.24 10.22 -14.85
C ALA A 92 -8.11 9.09 -13.81
N PRO A 93 -7.08 8.23 -13.89
CA PRO A 93 -6.82 7.21 -12.88
C PRO A 93 -6.24 7.84 -11.62
N ALA A 94 -6.68 7.32 -10.47
CA ALA A 94 -6.14 7.62 -9.15
C ALA A 94 -6.15 6.36 -8.26
N GLY A 95 -6.15 5.17 -8.86
CA GLY A 95 -6.07 3.90 -8.12
C GLY A 95 -4.64 3.60 -7.70
N ARG A 96 -4.47 2.91 -6.57
CA ARG A 96 -3.18 2.40 -6.08
C ARG A 96 -3.29 0.90 -5.78
N LEU A 97 -2.19 0.18 -5.91
CA LEU A 97 -2.12 -1.24 -5.56
C LEU A 97 -2.37 -1.44 -4.06
N VAL A 98 -3.19 -2.44 -3.73
CA VAL A 98 -3.49 -2.84 -2.34
C VAL A 98 -2.77 -4.12 -1.92
N THR A 99 -1.98 -4.69 -2.82
CA THR A 99 -1.08 -5.82 -2.57
C THR A 99 0.25 -5.57 -3.29
N THR A 100 1.32 -6.20 -2.79
CA THR A 100 2.63 -6.14 -3.44
C THR A 100 2.63 -7.03 -4.69
N GLN A 101 3.16 -6.55 -5.81
CA GLN A 101 3.51 -7.41 -6.94
C GLN A 101 4.93 -7.94 -6.71
N TYR A 102 5.01 -9.16 -6.20
CA TYR A 102 6.27 -9.87 -5.95
C TYR A 102 6.92 -10.37 -7.26
N PRO A 103 8.26 -10.50 -7.31
CA PRO A 103 8.93 -11.24 -8.36
C PRO A 103 8.55 -12.73 -8.30
N ALA A 104 8.59 -13.42 -9.44
CA ALA A 104 8.14 -14.81 -9.58
C ALA A 104 8.74 -15.77 -8.54
N ASP A 105 10.01 -15.58 -8.19
CA ASP A 105 10.75 -16.48 -7.30
C ASP A 105 10.28 -16.44 -5.84
N TYR A 106 9.57 -15.38 -5.42
CA TYR A 106 9.10 -15.20 -4.04
C TYR A 106 8.34 -16.43 -3.51
N VAL A 107 7.48 -17.04 -4.34
CA VAL A 107 6.67 -18.20 -3.93
C VAL A 107 7.44 -19.52 -3.89
N PHE A 108 8.69 -19.53 -4.33
CA PHE A 108 9.59 -20.68 -4.30
C PHE A 108 10.70 -20.54 -3.24
N GLU A 109 10.83 -19.37 -2.61
CA GLU A 109 11.84 -19.10 -1.58
C GLU A 109 11.49 -19.75 -0.22
N PHE A 110 10.20 -19.89 0.10
CA PHE A 110 9.72 -20.39 1.38
C PHE A 110 8.34 -21.07 1.24
N SER A 111 7.91 -21.78 2.28
CA SER A 111 6.59 -22.43 2.27
C SER A 111 5.46 -21.41 2.42
N GLN A 112 4.47 -21.47 1.53
CA GLN A 112 3.37 -20.49 1.52
C GLN A 112 2.34 -20.70 2.65
N ASP A 113 2.48 -21.79 3.42
CA ASP A 113 1.73 -22.03 4.66
C ASP A 113 2.47 -21.53 5.93
N ASP A 114 3.69 -21.00 5.79
CA ASP A 114 4.38 -20.31 6.88
C ASP A 114 3.64 -19.00 7.19
N MET A 115 3.09 -18.91 8.39
CA MET A 115 2.35 -17.72 8.86
C MET A 115 3.25 -16.67 9.50
N SER A 116 4.56 -16.92 9.58
CA SER A 116 5.54 -15.99 10.13
C SER A 116 5.72 -14.82 9.16
N VAL A 117 5.16 -13.66 9.52
CA VAL A 117 5.26 -12.47 8.65
C VAL A 117 6.65 -11.83 8.65
N ARG A 118 7.44 -12.06 9.71
CA ARG A 118 8.78 -11.47 9.89
C ARG A 118 9.81 -12.29 9.10
N PRO A 119 10.84 -11.63 8.53
CA PRO A 119 11.88 -12.33 7.81
C PRO A 119 12.65 -13.27 8.72
N ASN A 120 12.98 -14.46 8.21
CA ASN A 120 13.81 -15.45 8.87
C ASN A 120 14.75 -16.09 7.84
N SER A 121 16.05 -15.86 8.00
CA SER A 121 17.05 -16.41 7.06
C SER A 121 17.27 -17.92 7.21
N SER A 122 16.81 -18.53 8.31
CA SER A 122 17.04 -19.95 8.60
C SER A 122 16.12 -20.88 7.81
N ASP A 123 14.93 -20.41 7.44
CA ASP A 123 13.91 -21.13 6.68
C ASP A 123 13.65 -20.52 5.28
N GLY A 124 14.40 -19.48 4.91
CA GLY A 124 14.32 -18.82 3.61
C GLY A 124 13.22 -17.77 3.51
N ASN A 125 12.45 -17.50 4.57
CA ASN A 125 11.38 -16.51 4.56
C ASN A 125 11.93 -15.07 4.43
N PRO A 126 11.71 -14.37 3.30
CA PRO A 126 12.25 -13.02 3.08
C PRO A 126 11.41 -11.92 3.76
N GLY A 127 10.42 -12.29 4.56
CA GLY A 127 9.41 -11.42 5.14
C GLY A 127 8.19 -11.28 4.23
N GLN A 128 7.01 -11.20 4.83
CA GLN A 128 5.75 -11.17 4.10
C GLN A 128 5.07 -9.80 4.17
N THR A 129 4.31 -9.46 3.13
CA THR A 129 3.70 -8.13 2.91
C THR A 129 4.73 -7.00 2.72
N TYR A 130 4.27 -5.81 2.34
CA TYR A 130 5.11 -4.60 2.27
C TYR A 130 5.73 -4.22 3.62
N LYS A 131 5.16 -4.68 4.74
CA LYS A 131 5.64 -4.36 6.09
C LYS A 131 6.98 -5.03 6.41
N TRP A 132 7.25 -6.19 5.82
CA TRP A 132 8.38 -7.04 6.24
C TRP A 132 9.23 -7.58 5.10
N TYR A 133 8.73 -7.57 3.87
CA TYR A 133 9.49 -8.07 2.73
C TYR A 133 10.81 -7.31 2.58
N THR A 134 11.90 -8.06 2.56
CA THR A 134 13.28 -7.54 2.46
C THR A 134 13.84 -7.58 1.04
N GLY A 135 13.15 -8.25 0.11
CA GLY A 135 13.46 -8.21 -1.32
C GLY A 135 12.89 -6.99 -2.03
N THR A 136 12.95 -6.99 -3.37
CA THR A 136 12.52 -5.87 -4.21
C THR A 136 11.22 -6.21 -4.95
N PRO A 137 10.09 -5.55 -4.65
CA PRO A 137 8.87 -5.71 -5.42
C PRO A 137 9.04 -5.30 -6.89
N VAL A 138 8.30 -5.96 -7.78
CA VAL A 138 8.14 -5.48 -9.17
C VAL A 138 7.37 -4.16 -9.15
N TYR A 139 6.23 -4.14 -8.45
CA TYR A 139 5.51 -2.94 -8.07
C TYR A 139 5.14 -3.04 -6.59
N GLU A 140 5.34 -1.96 -5.85
CA GLU A 140 5.12 -1.92 -4.41
C GLU A 140 3.62 -1.84 -4.09
N PHE A 141 3.24 -2.29 -2.89
CA PHE A 141 2.00 -1.87 -2.27
C PHE A 141 1.92 -0.34 -2.28
N GLY A 142 0.79 0.23 -2.69
CA GLY A 142 0.58 1.67 -2.79
C GLY A 142 1.05 2.31 -4.11
N THR A 143 1.65 1.56 -5.04
CA THR A 143 1.99 2.09 -6.37
C THR A 143 0.72 2.47 -7.15
N GLY A 144 0.70 3.68 -7.70
CA GLY A 144 -0.33 4.18 -8.60
C GLY A 144 0.16 5.48 -9.25
N LEU A 145 -0.28 5.73 -10.49
CA LEU A 145 0.08 6.92 -11.26
C LEU A 145 -1.17 7.69 -11.64
N PHE A 146 -0.97 8.96 -12.01
CA PHE A 146 -2.02 9.88 -12.42
C PHE A 146 -1.78 10.35 -13.85
N TYR A 147 -2.79 10.95 -14.49
CA TYR A 147 -2.63 11.65 -15.78
C TYR A 147 -2.10 13.08 -15.64
N THR A 148 -1.75 13.49 -14.43
CA THR A 148 -1.18 14.79 -14.13
C THR A 148 -0.05 14.65 -13.12
N ASN A 149 0.71 15.72 -12.90
CA ASN A 149 1.71 15.79 -11.85
C ASN A 149 1.16 16.56 -10.65
N PHE A 150 1.56 16.16 -9.45
CA PHE A 150 1.24 16.86 -8.21
C PHE A 150 2.52 17.34 -7.54
N SER A 151 2.44 18.48 -6.85
CA SER A 151 3.47 18.98 -5.94
C SER A 151 2.89 18.97 -4.53
N ILE A 152 3.68 18.47 -3.58
CA ILE A 152 3.30 18.37 -2.17
C ILE A 152 4.10 19.41 -1.39
N SER A 153 3.43 20.17 -0.54
CA SER A 153 4.10 21.07 0.41
C SER A 153 3.56 20.84 1.82
N ALA A 154 4.49 20.74 2.78
CA ALA A 154 4.13 20.61 4.19
C ALA A 154 3.34 21.84 4.64
N SER A 155 2.19 21.63 5.26
CA SER A 155 1.46 22.73 5.88
C SER A 155 2.11 23.02 7.24
N PRO A 156 2.43 24.28 7.58
CA PRO A 156 3.06 24.65 8.86
C PRO A 156 2.14 24.50 10.09
N SER A 157 1.09 23.69 10.01
CA SER A 157 -0.01 23.65 10.99
C SER A 157 0.30 22.92 12.30
N ASN A 158 1.35 22.09 12.36
CA ASN A 158 1.63 21.30 13.56
C ASN A 158 2.69 21.99 14.41
N THR A 159 2.25 22.59 15.53
CA THR A 159 3.12 23.31 16.48
C THR A 159 3.88 22.39 17.42
N SER A 160 3.44 21.13 17.58
CA SER A 160 4.15 20.09 18.32
C SER A 160 4.15 18.77 17.56
N THR A 161 5.30 18.10 17.57
CA THR A 161 5.50 16.74 17.06
C THR A 161 5.97 15.78 18.15
N THR A 162 6.01 16.22 19.40
CA THR A 162 6.37 15.39 20.57
C THR A 162 5.15 15.22 21.46
N PHE A 163 4.83 13.97 21.82
CA PHE A 163 3.63 13.60 22.59
C PHE A 163 4.00 12.66 23.74
N ASN A 164 3.48 12.95 24.94
CA ASN A 164 3.63 12.03 26.07
C ASN A 164 2.56 10.92 25.98
N ILE A 165 2.99 9.66 26.05
CA ILE A 165 2.11 8.49 25.93
C ILE A 165 1.01 8.49 27.00
N SER A 166 1.32 8.86 28.25
CA SER A 166 0.31 8.88 29.31
C SER A 166 -0.79 9.92 29.02
N ASP A 167 -0.41 11.04 28.42
CA ASP A 167 -1.35 12.09 28.05
C ASP A 167 -2.26 11.61 26.91
N LEU A 168 -1.69 10.92 25.90
CA LEU A 168 -2.45 10.32 24.80
C LEU A 168 -3.51 9.33 25.29
N LEU A 169 -3.17 8.48 26.27
CA LEU A 169 -4.10 7.50 26.82
C LEU A 169 -5.12 8.08 27.79
N SER A 170 -4.86 9.29 28.29
CA SER A 170 -5.80 10.04 29.12
C SER A 170 -6.82 10.86 28.32
N ILE A 171 -6.69 10.92 26.99
CA ILE A 171 -7.63 11.66 26.14
C ILE A 171 -9.00 10.98 26.24
N ALA A 172 -9.94 11.67 26.88
CA ALA A 172 -11.35 11.30 26.88
C ALA A 172 -12.07 12.10 25.80
N ASP A 173 -12.60 11.40 24.80
CA ASP A 173 -13.41 12.01 23.74
C ASP A 173 -14.77 11.30 23.68
N PRO A 174 -15.89 12.01 23.90
CA PRO A 174 -17.22 11.39 23.92
C PRO A 174 -17.65 10.80 22.57
N ASP A 175 -17.02 11.21 21.47
CA ASP A 175 -17.32 10.70 20.12
C ASP A 175 -16.63 9.35 19.85
N TYR A 176 -15.68 8.93 20.69
CA TYR A 176 -14.93 7.69 20.54
C TYR A 176 -15.13 6.75 21.73
N ALA A 177 -15.63 5.55 21.47
CA ALA A 177 -15.86 4.54 22.50
C ALA A 177 -14.56 3.94 23.08
N TYR A 178 -13.45 4.05 22.35
CA TYR A 178 -12.17 3.45 22.71
C TYR A 178 -11.02 4.43 22.43
N THR A 179 -10.07 4.50 23.36
CA THR A 179 -8.95 5.46 23.33
C THR A 179 -8.03 5.27 22.12
N ASP A 180 -7.90 4.04 21.61
CA ASP A 180 -7.09 3.75 20.42
C ASP A 180 -7.64 4.39 19.14
N LEU A 181 -8.94 4.72 19.10
CA LEU A 181 -9.58 5.37 17.96
C LEU A 181 -9.44 6.90 17.98
N VAL A 182 -9.00 7.48 19.10
CA VAL A 182 -8.94 8.93 19.27
C VAL A 182 -7.77 9.50 18.43
N PRO A 183 -8.03 10.47 17.53
CA PRO A 183 -6.98 11.15 16.80
C PRO A 183 -6.22 12.10 17.73
N PHE A 184 -4.89 11.99 17.76
CA PHE A 184 -4.05 12.90 18.56
C PHE A 184 -3.24 13.86 17.67
N PHE A 185 -3.18 13.59 16.37
CA PHE A 185 -2.38 14.32 15.42
C PHE A 185 -3.03 14.34 14.04
N ASN A 186 -3.02 15.48 13.35
CA ASN A 186 -3.49 15.58 11.97
C ASN A 186 -2.30 15.74 11.03
N TYR A 187 -2.06 14.73 10.19
CA TYR A 187 -1.10 14.86 9.10
C TYR A 187 -1.70 15.74 8.01
N THR A 188 -1.13 16.93 7.83
CA THR A 188 -1.68 17.94 6.90
C THR A 188 -0.66 18.40 5.87
N VAL A 189 -1.00 18.28 4.59
CA VAL A 189 -0.20 18.80 3.48
C VAL A 189 -1.07 19.51 2.45
N THR A 190 -0.47 20.42 1.69
CA THR A 190 -1.11 21.02 0.51
C THR A 190 -0.69 20.25 -0.72
N VAL A 191 -1.68 19.78 -1.48
CA VAL A 191 -1.53 19.05 -2.75
C VAL A 191 -1.88 20.00 -3.89
N THR A 192 -0.92 20.34 -4.73
CA THR A 192 -1.10 21.23 -5.88
C THR A 192 -1.02 20.43 -7.18
N ASN A 193 -2.03 20.53 -8.05
CA ASN A 193 -1.95 19.96 -9.39
C ASN A 193 -1.09 20.86 -10.28
N THR A 194 0.08 20.38 -10.68
CA THR A 194 1.06 21.14 -11.48
C THR A 194 1.06 20.75 -12.97
N GLY A 195 0.29 19.73 -13.35
CA GLY A 195 0.12 19.34 -14.75
C GLY A 195 -1.09 20.02 -15.40
N SER A 196 -1.55 19.42 -16.51
CA SER A 196 -2.58 19.99 -17.39
C SER A 196 -3.92 19.24 -17.36
N VAL A 197 -4.03 18.15 -16.60
CA VAL A 197 -5.22 17.30 -16.52
C VAL A 197 -5.83 17.38 -15.12
N ALA A 198 -7.14 17.62 -15.03
CA ALA A 198 -7.86 17.53 -13.76
C ALA A 198 -7.90 16.08 -13.28
N SER A 199 -7.58 15.85 -12.01
CA SER A 199 -7.50 14.50 -11.46
C SER A 199 -7.84 14.50 -9.98
N ASP A 200 -8.50 13.42 -9.53
CA ASP A 200 -8.51 13.06 -8.11
C ASP A 200 -7.07 12.79 -7.64
N TYR A 201 -6.83 12.86 -6.33
CA TYR A 201 -5.56 12.49 -5.72
C TYR A 201 -5.78 11.51 -4.58
N THR A 202 -5.06 10.38 -4.61
CA THR A 202 -5.09 9.38 -3.54
C THR A 202 -3.78 9.37 -2.77
N ALA A 203 -3.90 9.37 -1.44
CA ALA A 203 -2.81 9.34 -0.50
C ALA A 203 -2.86 8.08 0.37
N ILE A 204 -1.70 7.50 0.64
CA ILE A 204 -1.51 6.52 1.72
C ILE A 204 -0.46 7.10 2.65
N LEU A 205 -0.80 7.30 3.92
CA LEU A 205 0.13 7.73 4.94
C LEU A 205 0.76 6.50 5.58
N PHE A 206 2.09 6.45 5.58
CA PHE A 206 2.85 5.38 6.20
C PHE A 206 3.54 5.85 7.47
N ALA A 207 3.51 5.04 8.53
CA ALA A 207 4.33 5.20 9.72
C ALA A 207 5.51 4.21 9.70
N ASN A 208 6.67 4.61 10.25
CA ASN A 208 7.80 3.73 10.52
C ASN A 208 8.57 4.19 11.78
N THR A 209 9.31 3.28 12.40
CA THR A 209 10.22 3.54 13.53
C THR A 209 11.38 2.55 13.50
N THR A 210 12.53 2.94 14.06
CA THR A 210 13.72 2.08 14.19
C THR A 210 14.20 1.96 15.64
N ASN A 211 13.52 2.60 16.59
CA ASN A 211 13.93 2.62 18.00
C ASN A 211 12.77 2.56 19.02
N ALA A 212 11.51 2.49 18.57
CA ALA A 212 10.37 2.36 19.46
C ALA A 212 9.83 0.92 19.44
N GLY A 213 9.94 0.21 20.57
CA GLY A 213 9.48 -1.17 20.75
C GLY A 213 10.45 -2.25 20.25
N PRO A 214 10.05 -3.55 20.29
CA PRO A 214 10.97 -4.66 20.04
C PRO A 214 11.41 -4.77 18.58
N ALA A 215 12.62 -5.28 18.36
CA ALA A 215 13.08 -5.75 17.07
C ALA A 215 12.43 -7.11 16.70
N PRO A 216 12.35 -7.50 15.42
CA PRO A 216 12.69 -6.69 14.24
C PRO A 216 11.68 -5.57 14.00
N TYR A 217 12.14 -4.49 13.37
CA TYR A 217 11.30 -3.34 13.01
C TYR A 217 10.68 -3.54 11.62
N PRO A 218 9.40 -3.21 11.42
CA PRO A 218 8.79 -3.25 10.09
C PRO A 218 9.37 -2.14 9.20
N ASN A 219 9.38 -2.37 7.88
CA ASN A 219 9.74 -1.37 6.88
C ASN A 219 8.91 -0.08 7.04
N LYS A 220 7.58 -0.27 7.11
CA LYS A 220 6.55 0.75 7.34
C LYS A 220 5.18 0.08 7.49
N TRP A 221 4.18 0.78 8.04
CA TRP A 221 2.78 0.34 8.06
C TRP A 221 1.83 1.49 7.70
N VAL A 222 0.59 1.21 7.29
CA VAL A 222 -0.38 2.25 6.96
C VAL A 222 -0.89 2.88 8.25
N ALA A 223 -0.80 4.20 8.36
CA ALA A 223 -1.38 5.01 9.43
C ALA A 223 -2.70 5.69 9.00
N GLY A 224 -2.98 5.76 7.71
CA GLY A 224 -4.24 6.27 7.17
C GLY A 224 -4.20 6.41 5.64
N PHE A 225 -5.33 6.71 5.04
CA PHE A 225 -5.44 6.99 3.61
C PHE A 225 -6.57 7.97 3.35
N GLU A 226 -6.53 8.66 2.22
CA GLU A 226 -7.57 9.61 1.81
C GLU A 226 -7.59 9.76 0.29
N ARG A 227 -8.75 10.14 -0.26
CA ARG A 227 -8.93 10.49 -1.66
C ARG A 227 -9.53 11.88 -1.77
N LEU A 228 -8.73 12.83 -2.23
CA LEU A 228 -9.19 14.16 -2.57
C LEU A 228 -9.97 14.10 -3.90
N ALA A 229 -11.09 14.82 -3.93
CA ALA A 229 -11.84 15.05 -5.14
C ALA A 229 -11.00 15.82 -6.19
N SER A 230 -11.43 15.73 -7.44
CA SER A 230 -10.76 16.31 -8.61
C SER A 230 -10.17 17.71 -8.37
N ILE A 231 -8.84 17.81 -8.47
CA ILE A 231 -8.08 19.05 -8.38
C ILE A 231 -7.81 19.54 -9.81
N ALA A 232 -8.32 20.72 -10.15
CA ALA A 232 -8.10 21.33 -11.46
C ALA A 232 -6.61 21.72 -11.66
N PRO A 233 -6.10 21.80 -12.90
CA PRO A 233 -4.76 22.30 -13.19
C PRO A 233 -4.46 23.65 -12.53
N GLY A 234 -3.34 23.75 -11.83
CA GLY A 234 -2.93 24.94 -11.07
C GLY A 234 -3.66 25.15 -9.73
N ALA A 235 -4.70 24.36 -9.42
CA ALA A 235 -5.40 24.43 -8.15
C ALA A 235 -4.68 23.62 -7.06
N SER A 236 -5.00 23.92 -5.81
CA SER A 236 -4.49 23.20 -4.64
C SER A 236 -5.64 22.75 -3.74
N ALA A 237 -5.44 21.63 -3.05
CA ALA A 237 -6.34 21.13 -2.02
C ALA A 237 -5.53 20.76 -0.77
N THR A 238 -6.14 20.88 0.40
CA THR A 238 -5.54 20.42 1.66
C THR A 238 -5.89 18.96 1.89
N LEU A 239 -4.87 18.13 2.06
CA LEU A 239 -4.98 16.76 2.52
C LEU A 239 -4.83 16.75 4.05
N THR A 240 -5.81 16.18 4.75
CA THR A 240 -5.75 15.97 6.20
C THR A 240 -6.05 14.51 6.51
N ILE A 241 -5.11 13.81 7.13
CA ILE A 241 -5.28 12.43 7.59
C ILE A 241 -5.14 12.41 9.12
N PRO A 242 -6.22 12.14 9.87
CA PRO A 242 -6.13 11.95 11.31
C PRO A 242 -5.31 10.71 11.65
N VAL A 243 -4.34 10.87 12.54
CA VAL A 243 -3.52 9.79 13.09
C VAL A 243 -4.03 9.49 14.49
N THR A 244 -4.54 8.28 14.65
CA THR A 244 -5.09 7.77 15.91
C THR A 244 -4.01 7.11 16.76
N VAL A 245 -4.27 6.99 18.05
CA VAL A 245 -3.41 6.26 18.97
C VAL A 245 -3.13 4.83 18.46
N GLY A 246 -4.18 4.13 18.01
CA GLY A 246 -4.09 2.77 17.46
C GLY A 246 -3.22 2.66 16.21
N ASN A 247 -3.05 3.74 15.45
CA ASN A 247 -2.12 3.74 14.31
C ASN A 247 -0.64 3.69 14.74
N MET A 248 -0.32 4.01 15.99
CA MET A 248 1.05 4.04 16.51
C MET A 248 1.39 2.81 17.36
N VAL A 249 0.40 1.99 17.68
CA VAL A 249 0.54 0.78 18.49
C VAL A 249 1.39 -0.27 17.78
N ARG A 250 2.28 -0.91 18.53
CA ARG A 250 2.98 -2.15 18.14
C ARG A 250 2.62 -3.27 19.11
N TYR A 251 3.00 -4.50 18.77
CA TYR A 251 2.63 -5.68 19.55
C TYR A 251 3.84 -6.29 20.24
N ALA A 252 3.71 -6.56 21.54
CA ALA A 252 4.68 -7.29 22.35
C ALA A 252 4.65 -8.79 22.02
N GLU A 253 5.64 -9.55 22.50
CA GLU A 253 5.66 -11.02 22.33
C GLU A 253 4.48 -11.72 23.02
N SER A 254 3.94 -11.12 24.09
CA SER A 254 2.71 -11.58 24.76
C SER A 254 1.45 -11.44 23.90
N GLY A 255 1.52 -10.67 22.82
CA GLY A 255 0.35 -10.25 22.03
C GLY A 255 -0.23 -8.91 22.46
N ASP A 256 0.22 -8.33 23.58
CA ASP A 256 -0.29 -7.04 24.07
C ASP A 256 -0.05 -5.93 23.04
N ALA A 257 -1.05 -5.07 22.90
CA ALA A 257 -0.98 -3.87 22.08
C ALA A 257 -0.37 -2.74 22.92
N VAL A 258 0.79 -2.24 22.53
CA VAL A 258 1.62 -1.33 23.33
C VAL A 258 2.02 -0.09 22.54
N LEU A 259 1.94 1.08 23.16
CA LEU A 259 2.61 2.28 22.70
C LEU A 259 4.02 2.30 23.27
N TYR A 260 5.00 2.40 22.38
CA TYR A 260 6.41 2.51 22.77
C TYR A 260 6.91 3.93 22.55
N PRO A 261 7.67 4.50 23.52
CA PRO A 261 8.35 5.76 23.32
C PRO A 261 9.46 5.59 22.28
N GLY A 262 9.76 6.66 21.55
CA GLY A 262 10.79 6.70 20.53
C GLY A 262 10.39 7.58 19.35
N ASN A 263 11.20 7.48 18.29
CA ASN A 263 11.07 8.29 17.09
C ASN A 263 10.28 7.53 16.03
N TYR A 264 9.28 8.20 15.49
CA TYR A 264 8.47 7.75 14.39
C TYR A 264 8.55 8.74 13.24
N GLU A 265 8.31 8.26 12.03
CA GLU A 265 8.16 9.11 10.85
C GLU A 265 6.83 8.79 10.16
N LEU A 266 6.09 9.85 9.81
CA LEU A 266 4.89 9.78 8.99
C LEU A 266 5.24 10.24 7.58
N GLY A 267 5.34 9.31 6.63
CA GLY A 267 5.69 9.56 5.23
C GLY A 267 4.52 9.39 4.27
N LEU A 268 4.28 10.38 3.41
CA LEU A 268 3.24 10.33 2.38
C LEU A 268 3.66 9.47 1.19
N ASN A 269 2.82 8.47 0.85
CA ASN A 269 3.00 7.51 -0.23
C ASN A 269 4.37 6.79 -0.19
N ASN A 270 4.75 6.09 -1.27
CA ASN A 270 6.01 5.34 -1.31
C ASN A 270 7.21 6.26 -1.53
N GLU A 271 7.00 7.31 -2.30
CA GLU A 271 7.94 8.36 -2.66
C GLU A 271 8.34 9.26 -1.47
N ARG A 272 7.59 9.23 -0.36
CA ARG A 272 7.85 10.01 0.87
C ARG A 272 8.03 11.52 0.59
N GLU A 273 7.22 12.07 -0.31
CA GLU A 273 7.28 13.49 -0.74
C GLU A 273 7.18 14.49 0.42
N ALA A 274 6.48 14.11 1.48
CA ALA A 274 6.43 14.84 2.73
C ALA A 274 6.56 13.88 3.92
N VAL A 275 7.54 14.14 4.78
CA VAL A 275 7.81 13.36 5.99
C VAL A 275 7.64 14.27 7.20
N VAL A 276 6.84 13.83 8.17
CA VAL A 276 6.70 14.51 9.45
C VAL A 276 7.25 13.59 10.55
N PRO A 277 8.32 14.01 11.26
CA PRO A 277 8.79 13.27 12.43
C PRO A 277 7.76 13.39 13.56
N VAL A 278 7.59 12.32 14.34
CA VAL A 278 6.76 12.27 15.54
C VAL A 278 7.56 11.58 16.63
N GLU A 279 7.65 12.17 17.81
CA GLU A 279 8.31 11.60 18.97
C GLU A 279 7.27 11.25 20.03
N LEU A 280 7.27 9.99 20.47
CA LEU A 280 6.51 9.57 21.65
C LEU A 280 7.46 9.50 22.85
N VAL A 281 7.10 10.14 23.95
CA VAL A 281 7.89 10.19 25.19
C VAL A 281 7.10 9.61 26.37
N GLY A 282 7.78 9.30 27.47
CA GLY A 282 7.20 8.65 28.64
C GLY A 282 7.68 7.20 28.77
N GLY A 283 6.86 6.35 29.37
CA GLY A 283 7.08 4.91 29.46
C GLY A 283 6.22 4.12 28.46
N ASP A 284 6.53 2.84 28.32
CA ASP A 284 5.69 1.89 27.57
C ASP A 284 4.31 1.80 28.25
N GLU A 285 3.23 1.90 27.48
CA GLU A 285 1.87 1.77 28.00
C GLU A 285 1.07 0.76 27.18
N VAL A 286 0.38 -0.13 27.88
CA VAL A 286 -0.48 -1.15 27.27
C VAL A 286 -1.83 -0.52 26.93
N VAL A 287 -2.17 -0.51 25.64
CA VAL A 287 -3.46 -0.04 25.12
C VAL A 287 -4.52 -1.14 25.17
N MET A 288 -4.10 -2.39 24.94
CA MET A 288 -4.97 -3.55 25.01
C MET A 288 -4.17 -4.75 25.52
N HIS A 289 -4.69 -5.40 26.55
CA HIS A 289 -4.15 -6.68 27.02
C HIS A 289 -4.63 -7.82 26.14
N TRP A 290 -3.68 -8.63 25.68
CA TRP A 290 -4.00 -9.86 24.98
C TRP A 290 -4.40 -10.95 25.98
N PRO A 291 -5.53 -11.64 25.78
CA PRO A 291 -5.91 -12.72 26.66
C PRO A 291 -4.88 -13.85 26.56
N ILE A 292 -4.46 -14.37 27.71
CA ILE A 292 -3.68 -15.60 27.74
C ILE A 292 -4.52 -16.73 27.12
N ALA A 293 -3.89 -17.58 26.32
CA ALA A 293 -4.54 -18.78 25.82
C ALA A 293 -4.78 -19.72 26.99
N GLU A 294 -5.93 -19.60 27.66
CA GLU A 294 -6.37 -20.61 28.59
C GLU A 294 -6.65 -21.88 27.78
N GLN A 295 -6.02 -22.99 28.18
CA GLN A 295 -6.25 -24.29 27.59
C GLN A 295 -7.71 -24.71 27.87
N GLN A 296 -8.61 -24.37 26.94
CA GLN A 296 -10.05 -24.66 27.09
C GLN A 296 -10.38 -26.16 26.99
N VAL A 297 -9.43 -26.98 26.52
CA VAL A 297 -9.55 -28.44 26.45
C VAL A 297 -8.41 -29.08 27.25
N PRO A 298 -8.70 -29.75 28.38
CA PRO A 298 -7.69 -30.47 29.17
C PRO A 298 -6.96 -31.49 28.29
N PRO A 299 -5.65 -31.69 28.48
CA PRO A 299 -4.94 -32.76 27.77
C PRO A 299 -5.59 -34.11 28.11
N SER A 300 -5.93 -34.87 27.07
CA SER A 300 -6.49 -36.23 27.17
C SER A 300 -5.48 -37.23 27.72
#